data_AF-A0A242N6Z0-F1
#
_entry.id   AF-A0A242N6Z0-F1
#
_cell.length_a   1.000
_cell.length_b   1.000
_cell.length_c   1.000
_cell.angle_alpha   90.00
_cell.angle_beta   90.00
_cell.angle_gamma   90.00
#
_symmetry.space_group_name_H-M   'P 1'
#
loop_
_entity.id
_entity.type
_entity.pdbx_description
1 polymer ?
#
loop_
_entity_poly.entity_id
_entity_poly.type
_entity_poly.pdbx_seq_one_letter_code
_entity_poly.pdbx_strand_id
1 'polypeptide(L)' 'MIGGIVGVATITGCVDRSDSKSFMGPYGFTLNDAKPLPFVPCKGRLGFFNVPRDVADLLRHAQEIGEIK' A
#
# COMPACT_ATOMS: atom_id res chain seq x y z
N MET A 1 -11.54 -15.22 9.41
CA MET A 1 -11.00 -13.84 9.42
C MET A 1 -10.91 -13.38 7.98
N ILE A 2 -11.44 -12.19 7.64
CA ILE A 2 -11.36 -11.64 6.28
C ILE A 2 -10.15 -10.72 6.17
N GLY A 3 -9.29 -10.96 5.17
CA GLY A 3 -8.16 -10.10 4.85
C GLY A 3 -8.40 -9.41 3.50
N GLY A 4 -7.89 -8.20 3.34
CA GLY A 4 -8.05 -7.44 2.10
C GLY A 4 -7.28 -6.14 2.09
N ILE A 5 -7.28 -5.50 0.93
CA ILE A 5 -6.60 -4.25 0.65
C ILE A 5 -7.58 -3.11 0.92
N VAL A 6 -7.13 -2.10 1.66
CA VAL A 6 -7.95 -0.96 2.11
C VAL A 6 -7.43 0.39 1.64
N GLY A 7 -6.31 0.39 0.91
CA GLY A 7 -5.64 1.59 0.48
C GLY A 7 -4.36 1.28 -0.28
N VAL A 8 -3.77 2.34 -0.79
CA VAL A 8 -2.57 2.32 -1.62
C VAL A 8 -1.71 3.53 -1.25
N ALA A 9 -0.40 3.39 -1.39
CA ALA A 9 0.55 4.48 -1.23
C ALA A 9 1.74 4.23 -2.15
N THR A 10 2.44 5.30 -2.51
CA THR A 10 3.65 5.24 -3.32
C THR A 10 4.86 5.11 -2.40
N ILE A 11 5.65 4.05 -2.56
CA ILE A 11 6.95 3.96 -1.89
C ILE A 11 7.90 4.93 -2.60
N THR A 12 8.45 5.90 -1.87
CA THR A 12 9.36 6.92 -2.42
C THR A 12 10.82 6.68 -2.08
N GLY A 13 11.11 5.77 -1.15
CA GLY A 13 12.47 5.51 -0.70
C GLY A 13 12.55 4.51 0.45
N CYS A 14 13.79 4.21 0.82
CA CYS A 14 14.16 3.40 1.98
C CYS A 14 15.19 4.18 2.78
N VAL A 15 14.97 4.29 4.10
CA VAL A 15 15.83 5.03 5.02
C VAL A 15 16.29 4.10 6.14
N ASP A 16 17.49 4.35 6.66
CA ASP A 16 18.06 3.64 7.81
C ASP A 16 17.91 4.44 9.13
N ARG A 17 17.45 5.70 9.05
CA ARG A 17 17.16 6.59 10.18
C ARG A 17 15.93 7.44 9.89
N SER A 18 15.07 7.61 10.90
CA SER A 18 13.94 8.53 10.85
C SER A 18 13.49 8.89 12.27
N ASP A 19 13.14 10.16 12.49
CA ASP A 19 12.57 10.64 13.77
C ASP A 19 11.08 10.28 13.94
N SER A 20 10.50 9.57 12.96
CA SER A 20 9.10 9.14 13.03
C SER A 20 8.91 8.12 14.14
N LYS A 21 7.86 8.29 14.96
CA LYS A 21 7.45 7.31 15.98
C LYS A 21 7.11 5.94 15.41
N SER A 22 6.80 5.86 14.11
CA SER A 22 6.50 4.62 13.40
C SER A 22 7.74 3.96 12.79
N PHE A 23 8.92 4.58 12.89
CA PHE A 23 10.17 3.98 12.46
C PHE A 23 10.65 2.98 13.52
N MET A 24 10.70 1.71 13.14
CA MET A 24 11.15 0.62 14.00
C MET A 24 12.04 -0.33 13.19
N GLY A 25 13.08 -0.86 13.83
CA GLY A 25 14.05 -1.72 13.17
C GLY A 25 15.12 -0.95 12.39
N PRO A 26 15.95 -1.66 11.60
CA PRO A 26 17.12 -1.07 10.95
C PRO A 26 16.81 -0.27 9.68
N TYR A 27 15.65 -0.49 9.06
CA TYR A 27 15.25 0.17 7.82
C TYR A 27 13.74 0.43 7.80
N GLY A 28 13.32 1.49 7.12
CA GLY A 28 11.93 1.88 6.93
C GLY A 28 11.68 2.44 5.53
N PHE A 29 10.46 2.25 5.02
CA PHE A 29 10.06 2.79 3.72
C PHE A 29 9.35 4.14 3.89
N THR A 30 9.75 5.13 3.09
CA THR A 30 9.00 6.38 2.99
C THR A 30 7.83 6.19 2.04
N LEU A 31 6.65 6.60 2.47
CA LEU A 31 5.40 6.49 1.70
C LEU A 31 4.88 7.89 1.39
N ASN A 32 4.39 8.09 0.16
CA ASN A 32 3.69 9.30 -0.27
C ASN A 32 2.36 8.95 -0.91
N ASP A 33 1.50 9.94 -1.13
CA ASP A 33 0.23 9.80 -1.86
C ASP A 33 -0.65 8.65 -1.32
N ALA A 34 -0.70 8.51 0.02
CA ALA A 34 -1.53 7.51 0.64
C ALA A 34 -3.02 7.81 0.38
N LYS A 35 -3.71 6.90 -0.31
CA LYS A 35 -5.13 7.02 -0.66
C LYS A 35 -5.92 5.83 -0.08
N PRO A 36 -7.04 6.07 0.63
CA PRO A 36 -7.94 5.00 1.02
C PRO A 36 -8.65 4.42 -0.20
N LEU A 37 -9.05 3.15 -0.11
CA LEU A 37 -9.82 2.46 -1.14
C LEU A 37 -10.98 1.67 -0.48
N PRO A 38 -12.07 1.42 -1.22
CA PRO A 38 -13.04 0.41 -0.80
C PRO A 38 -12.34 -0.92 -0.53
N PHE A 39 -12.86 -1.69 0.44
CA PHE A 39 -12.26 -2.97 0.82
C PHE A 39 -12.25 -3.94 -0.37
N VAL A 40 -11.06 -4.38 -0.77
CA VAL A 40 -10.86 -5.38 -1.81
C VAL A 40 -10.40 -6.70 -1.17
N PRO A 41 -11.21 -7.77 -1.19
CA PRO A 41 -10.82 -9.06 -0.63
C PRO A 41 -9.51 -9.59 -1.26
N CYS A 42 -8.50 -9.86 -0.42
CA CYS A 42 -7.22 -10.40 -0.88
C CYS A 42 -6.52 -11.11 0.28
N LYS A 43 -6.07 -12.35 0.07
CA LYS A 43 -5.33 -13.10 1.09
C LYS A 43 -3.95 -12.46 1.33
N GLY A 44 -3.64 -12.19 2.59
CA GLY A 44 -2.33 -11.70 3.01
C GLY A 44 -1.23 -12.76 2.85
N ARG A 45 0.00 -12.30 2.57
CA ARG A 45 1.22 -13.10 2.47
C ARG A 45 2.39 -12.33 3.07
N LEU A 46 3.46 -13.04 3.47
CA LEU A 46 4.68 -12.43 4.00
C LEU A 46 5.52 -11.82 2.88
N GLY A 47 6.28 -10.76 3.23
CA GLY A 47 7.14 -10.03 2.29
C GLY A 47 6.37 -9.19 1.27
N PHE A 48 7.08 -8.56 0.33
CA PHE A 48 6.44 -7.98 -0.85
C PHE A 48 5.95 -9.10 -1.77
N PHE A 49 4.69 -9.03 -2.18
CA PHE A 49 4.10 -10.04 -3.05
C PHE A 49 3.23 -9.38 -4.12
N ASN A 50 3.16 -10.04 -5.28
CA ASN A 50 2.25 -9.65 -6.34
C ASN A 50 0.82 -10.11 -5.99
N VAL A 51 -0.12 -9.18 -6.02
CA VAL A 51 -1.55 -9.48 -5.91
C VAL A 51 -2.04 -10.26 -7.13
N PRO A 52 -3.14 -11.03 -7.03
CA PRO A 52 -3.80 -11.63 -8.19
C PRO A 52 -4.09 -10.58 -9.28
N ARG A 53 -4.06 -11.00 -10.56
CA ARG A 53 -4.13 -10.07 -11.70
C ARG A 53 -5.40 -9.23 -11.70
N ASP A 54 -6.54 -9.87 -11.45
CA ASP A 54 -7.85 -9.25 -11.30
C ASP A 54 -7.87 -8.17 -10.21
N VAL A 55 -7.24 -8.45 -9.06
CA VAL A 55 -7.09 -7.48 -7.97
C VAL A 55 -6.18 -6.32 -8.40
N ALA A 56 -5.06 -6.60 -9.06
CA ALA A 56 -4.14 -5.58 -9.55
C ALA A 56 -4.82 -4.65 -10.57
N ASP A 57 -5.58 -5.21 -11.50
CA ASP A 57 -6.29 -4.45 -12.53
C ASP A 57 -7.37 -3.55 -11.88
N LEU A 58 -8.12 -4.06 -10.90
CA LEU A 58 -9.07 -3.27 -10.11
C LEU A 58 -8.40 -2.10 -9.38
N LEU A 59 -7.27 -2.35 -8.72
CA LEU A 59 -6.56 -1.31 -7.97
C LEU A 59 -5.97 -0.23 -8.88
N ARG A 60 -5.47 -0.60 -10.07
CA ARG A 60 -4.97 0.38 -11.06
C ARG A 60 -6.07 1.33 -11.50
N HIS A 61 -7.24 0.79 -11.87
CA HIS A 61 -8.38 1.62 -12.23
C HIS A 61 -8.86 2.48 -11.06
N ALA A 62 -8.86 1.94 -9.84
CA ALA A 62 -9.22 2.72 -8.66
C ALA A 62 -8.24 3.88 -8.39
N GLN A 63 -6.96 3.74 -8.75
CA GLN A 63 -5.97 4.83 -8.65
C GLN A 63 -6.13 5.88 -9.77
N GLU A 64 -6.50 5.47 -10.98
CA GLU A 64 -6.73 6.34 -12.14
C GLU A 64 -7.97 7.24 -11.95
N ILE A 65 -9.00 6.74 -11.26
CA ILE A 65 -10.24 7.47 -10.96
C ILE A 65 -10.09 8.43 -9.76
N GLY A 66 -8.93 8.44 -9.10
CA GLY A 66 -8.61 9.28 -7.95
C GLY A 66 -8.31 10.76 -8.25
N GLU A 67 -8.94 11.37 -9.25
CA GLU A 67 -9.16 12.82 -9.33
C GLU A 67 -10.44 13.18 -8.55
N ILE A 68 -10.38 13.28 -7.23
CA ILE A 68 -11.19 14.29 -6.52
C ILE A 68 -10.30 14.84 -5.41
N LYS A 69 -9.85 16.06 -5.66
CA LYS A 69 -9.07 16.94 -4.79
C LYS A 69 -9.88 17.35 -3.56
#